data_AF-A0A1I5RNN6-F1
#
_entry.id   AF-A0A1I5RNN6-F1
#
_cell.length_a   1.000
_cell.length_b   1.000
_cell.length_c   1.000
_cell.angle_alpha   90.00
_cell.angle_beta   90.00
_cell.angle_gamma   90.00
#
_symmetry.space_group_name_H-M   'P 1'
#
loop_
_entity.id
_entity.type
_entity.pdbx_description
1 polymer ?
#
loop_
_entity_poly.entity_id
_entity_poly.type
_entity_poly.pdbx_seq_one_letter_code
_entity_poly.pdbx_strand_id
1 'polypeptide(L)'
;MSKSKNLPGAHVGSASILLIFTVLSLISFACLSLVNSRADYNLSNKLAERERIYYNACHQGNAFLAAVNSGYDYGLENGIIKESIQINDNQTLDITLSVNTVNNLSTSSNFYSIKQWQIVNHEDFEYDYSLPVKQN
;
A
#
# COMPACT_ATOMS: atom_id res chain seq x y z
N MET A 1 -29.62 51.30 56.93
CA MET A 1 -28.98 49.98 57.14
C MET A 1 -28.21 49.60 55.88
N SER A 2 -26.93 49.28 56.08
CA SER A 2 -25.91 48.64 55.22
C SER A 2 -26.06 48.69 53.68
N LYS A 3 -25.16 49.44 53.04
CA LYS A 3 -24.94 49.46 51.58
C LYS A 3 -23.91 48.39 51.23
N SER A 4 -24.32 47.34 50.51
CA SER A 4 -23.43 46.26 50.05
C SER A 4 -22.37 46.83 49.09
N LYS A 5 -21.09 46.71 49.46
CA LYS A 5 -19.96 47.07 48.60
C LYS A 5 -19.68 45.89 47.68
N ASN A 6 -20.09 45.99 46.42
CA ASN A 6 -19.54 45.13 45.37
C ASN A 6 -18.03 45.38 45.29
N LEU A 7 -17.22 44.38 45.63
CA LEU A 7 -15.77 44.43 45.43
C LEU A 7 -15.49 44.30 43.92
N PRO A 8 -15.01 45.35 43.24
CA PRO A 8 -14.63 45.28 41.84
C PRO A 8 -13.16 44.84 41.77
N GLY A 9 -12.91 43.53 41.64
CA GLY A 9 -11.53 43.03 41.54
C GLY A 9 -11.37 41.54 41.23
N ALA A 10 -12.36 40.69 41.54
CA ALA A 10 -12.26 39.24 41.34
C ALA A 10 -12.58 38.75 39.91
N HIS A 11 -13.16 39.60 39.05
CA HIS A 11 -13.65 39.20 37.71
C HIS A 11 -12.57 39.22 36.61
N VAL A 12 -11.53 40.06 36.73
CA VAL A 12 -10.47 40.17 35.70
C VAL A 12 -9.52 38.96 35.72
N GLY A 13 -9.18 38.45 36.90
CA GLY A 13 -8.26 37.31 37.02
C GLY A 13 -8.84 35.98 36.53
N SER A 14 -10.13 35.73 36.79
CA SER A 14 -10.83 34.51 36.38
C SER A 14 -11.02 34.43 34.86
N ALA A 15 -11.38 35.56 34.22
CA ALA A 15 -11.45 35.64 32.75
C ALA A 15 -10.09 35.38 32.08
N SER A 16 -8.99 35.87 32.68
CA SER A 16 -7.62 35.65 32.16
C SER A 16 -7.18 34.18 32.25
N ILE A 17 -7.48 33.49 33.36
CA ILE A 17 -7.18 32.06 33.53
C ILE A 17 -7.93 31.18 32.53
N LEU A 18 -9.21 31.50 32.27
CA LEU A 18 -9.99 30.79 31.25
C LEU A 18 -9.37 30.98 29.84
N LEU A 19 -8.91 32.19 29.53
CA LEU A 19 -8.25 32.47 28.25
C LEU A 19 -6.93 31.69 28.12
N ILE A 20 -6.11 31.65 29.18
CA ILE A 20 -4.86 30.87 29.17
C ILE A 20 -5.17 29.37 28.97
N PHE A 21 -6.18 28.84 29.67
CA PHE A 21 -6.57 27.44 29.54
C PHE A 21 -7.05 27.11 28.12
N THR A 22 -7.86 27.98 27.49
CA THR A 22 -8.31 27.77 26.11
C THR A 22 -7.17 27.86 25.11
N VAL A 23 -6.19 28.74 25.32
CA VAL A 23 -5.00 28.78 24.46
C VAL A 23 -4.17 27.50 24.60
N LEU A 24 -3.96 27.01 25.83
CA LEU A 24 -3.26 25.74 26.06
C LEU A 24 -4.01 24.54 25.46
N SER A 25 -5.35 24.54 25.52
CA SER A 25 -6.15 23.49 24.90
C SER A 25 -6.11 23.56 23.37
N LEU A 26 -6.13 24.76 22.78
CA LEU A 26 -5.95 24.97 21.33
C LEU A 26 -4.57 24.50 20.86
N ILE A 27 -3.50 24.81 21.60
CA ILE A 27 -2.14 24.36 21.27
C ILE A 27 -2.05 22.83 21.32
N SER A 28 -2.62 22.22 22.36
CA SER A 28 -2.65 20.76 22.50
C SER A 28 -3.39 20.11 21.33
N PHE A 29 -4.59 20.61 21.02
CA PHE A 29 -5.38 20.15 19.89
C PHE A 29 -4.65 20.31 18.55
N ALA A 30 -3.98 21.45 18.33
CA ALA A 30 -3.19 21.70 17.14
C ALA A 30 -2.00 20.74 17.02
N CYS A 31 -1.31 20.43 18.12
CA CYS A 31 -0.20 19.49 18.15
C CYS A 31 -0.66 18.07 17.79
N LEU A 32 -1.76 17.60 18.39
CA LEU A 32 -2.35 16.29 18.04
C LEU A 32 -2.76 16.24 16.57
N SER A 33 -3.39 17.30 16.05
CA SER A 33 -3.77 17.40 14.63
C SER A 33 -2.55 17.33 13.70
N LEU A 34 -1.44 17.98 14.06
CA LEU A 34 -0.19 17.93 13.29
C LEU A 34 0.46 16.54 13.32
N VAL A 35 0.47 15.87 14.47
CA VAL A 35 1.04 14.52 14.59
C VAL A 35 0.21 13.51 13.80
N ASN A 36 -1.12 13.59 13.89
CA ASN A 36 -2.02 12.72 13.14
C ASN A 36 -1.88 12.97 11.63
N SER A 37 -1.90 14.22 11.18
CA SER A 37 -1.72 14.54 9.75
C SER A 37 -0.36 14.10 9.20
N ARG A 38 0.71 14.10 10.00
CA ARG A 38 1.99 13.51 9.59
C ARG A 38 1.93 11.99 9.46
N ALA A 39 1.28 11.31 10.39
CA ALA A 39 1.09 9.87 10.32
C ALA A 39 0.24 9.49 9.10
N ASP A 40 -0.86 10.21 8.88
CA ASP A 40 -1.76 10.03 7.74
C ASP A 40 -1.05 10.33 6.42
N TYR A 41 -0.21 11.37 6.37
CA TYR A 41 0.60 11.69 5.19
C TYR A 41 1.59 10.57 4.85
N ASN A 42 2.29 10.02 5.85
CA ASN A 42 3.22 8.92 5.64
C ASN A 42 2.50 7.66 5.13
N LEU A 43 1.37 7.31 5.74
CA LEU A 43 0.54 6.20 5.29
C LEU A 43 0.04 6.41 3.86
N SER A 44 -0.45 7.60 3.54
CA SER A 44 -0.92 7.96 2.20
C SER A 44 0.18 7.83 1.17
N ASN A 45 1.41 8.25 1.50
CA ASN A 45 2.55 8.14 0.60
C ASN A 45 2.91 6.66 0.34
N LYS A 46 2.93 5.83 1.39
CA LYS A 46 3.14 4.37 1.25
C LYS A 46 2.05 3.70 0.42
N LEU A 47 0.80 4.11 0.59
CA LEU A 47 -0.31 3.60 -0.21
C LEU A 47 -0.15 4.00 -1.69
N ALA A 48 0.17 5.26 -1.97
CA ALA A 48 0.41 5.74 -3.34
C ALA A 48 1.58 5.00 -4.01
N GLU A 49 2.65 4.73 -3.28
CA GLU A 49 3.78 3.94 -3.77
C GLU A 49 3.35 2.49 -4.09
N ARG A 50 2.62 1.82 -3.19
CA ARG A 50 2.11 0.46 -3.41
C ARG A 50 1.21 0.38 -4.63
N GLU A 51 0.28 1.32 -4.79
CA GLU A 51 -0.58 1.43 -5.97
C GLU A 51 0.25 1.58 -7.25
N ARG A 52 1.25 2.48 -7.24
CA ARG A 52 2.13 2.69 -8.40
C ARG A 52 2.87 1.42 -8.80
N ILE A 53 3.44 0.71 -7.84
CA ILE A 53 4.20 -0.51 -8.08
C ILE A 53 3.27 -1.61 -8.61
N TYR A 54 2.09 -1.78 -8.00
CA TYR A 54 1.10 -2.77 -8.45
C TYR A 54 0.67 -2.53 -9.91
N TYR A 55 0.31 -1.29 -10.26
CA TYR A 55 -0.08 -0.98 -11.63
C TYR A 55 1.07 -1.10 -12.63
N ASN A 56 2.32 -0.82 -12.21
CA ASN A 56 3.49 -1.06 -13.04
C ASN A 56 3.67 -2.55 -13.35
N ALA A 57 3.54 -3.42 -12.35
CA ALA A 57 3.61 -4.87 -12.57
C ALA A 57 2.48 -5.37 -13.48
N CYS A 58 1.24 -4.87 -13.29
CA CYS A 58 0.13 -5.18 -14.18
C CYS A 58 0.36 -4.68 -15.62
N HIS A 59 0.97 -3.51 -15.77
CA HIS A 59 1.32 -2.96 -17.07
C HIS A 59 2.34 -3.85 -17.81
N GLN A 60 3.38 -4.30 -17.10
CA GLN A 60 4.35 -5.27 -17.64
C GLN A 60 3.68 -6.60 -18.01
N GLY A 61 2.78 -7.10 -17.16
CA GLY A 61 2.01 -8.32 -17.46
C GLY A 61 1.11 -8.20 -18.69
N ASN A 62 0.51 -7.02 -18.89
CA ASN A 62 -0.27 -6.75 -20.10
C ASN A 62 0.61 -6.64 -21.34
N ALA A 63 1.82 -6.07 -21.22
CA ALA A 63 2.79 -6.04 -22.31
C ALA A 63 3.24 -7.46 -22.70
N PHE A 64 3.45 -8.34 -21.70
CA PHE A 64 3.72 -9.76 -21.91
C PHE A 64 2.56 -10.46 -22.65
N LEU A 65 1.32 -10.28 -22.19
CA LEU A 65 0.15 -10.84 -22.87
C LEU A 65 0.02 -10.36 -24.32
N ALA A 66 0.29 -9.07 -24.57
CA ALA A 66 0.27 -8.51 -25.92
C ALA A 66 1.37 -9.10 -26.81
N ALA A 67 2.56 -9.35 -26.26
CA ALA A 67 3.67 -9.98 -26.98
C ALA A 67 3.39 -11.46 -27.30
N VAL A 68 2.79 -12.21 -26.36
CA VAL A 68 2.35 -13.59 -26.63
C VAL A 68 1.29 -13.61 -27.73
N ASN A 69 0.34 -12.67 -27.70
CA ASN A 69 -0.71 -12.58 -28.72
C ASN A 69 -0.21 -12.11 -30.10
N SER A 70 0.89 -11.35 -30.15
CA SER A 70 1.52 -10.96 -31.42
C SER A 70 2.34 -12.08 -32.07
N GLY A 71 2.45 -13.24 -31.42
CA GLY A 71 3.16 -14.42 -31.93
C GLY A 71 4.62 -14.48 -31.51
N TYR A 72 5.03 -13.72 -30.49
CA TYR A 72 6.36 -13.86 -29.89
C TYR A 72 6.46 -15.19 -29.14
N ASP A 73 7.54 -15.94 -29.39
CA ASP A 73 7.76 -17.25 -28.77
C ASP A 73 8.37 -17.07 -27.38
N TYR A 74 7.57 -17.38 -26.36
CA TYR A 74 7.95 -17.31 -24.94
C TYR A 74 8.42 -18.65 -24.37
N GLY A 75 8.77 -19.63 -25.21
CA GLY A 75 9.21 -20.94 -24.74
C GLY A 75 8.03 -21.74 -24.21
N LEU A 76 7.21 -22.23 -25.15
CA LEU A 76 6.08 -23.10 -24.84
C LEU A 76 6.56 -24.45 -24.26
N GLU A 77 6.39 -24.65 -22.96
CA GLU A 77 6.57 -25.95 -22.32
C GLU A 77 5.20 -26.62 -22.10
N ASN A 78 4.96 -27.72 -22.81
CA ASN A 78 3.71 -28.51 -22.71
C ASN A 78 2.42 -27.70 -22.97
N GLY A 79 2.48 -26.66 -23.80
CA GLY A 79 1.32 -25.80 -24.11
C GLY A 79 0.98 -24.80 -23.00
N ILE A 80 1.89 -24.58 -22.05
CA ILE A 80 1.77 -23.61 -20.97
C ILE A 80 2.90 -22.58 -21.08
N ILE A 81 2.57 -21.31 -20.89
CA ILE A 81 3.53 -20.21 -20.79
C ILE A 81 3.40 -19.62 -19.39
N LYS A 82 4.53 -19.44 -18.69
CA LYS A 82 4.57 -18.87 -17.34
C LYS A 82 5.48 -17.65 -17.32
N GLU A 83 5.02 -16.58 -16.68
CA GLU A 83 5.82 -15.40 -16.40
C GLU A 83 5.52 -14.90 -14.99
N SER A 84 6.56 -14.43 -14.30
CA SER A 84 6.49 -13.91 -12.93
C SER A 84 7.18 -12.56 -12.88
N ILE A 85 6.41 -11.52 -12.57
CA ILE A 85 6.90 -10.14 -12.52
C ILE A 85 7.04 -9.72 -11.06
N GLN A 86 8.23 -9.29 -10.66
CA GLN A 86 8.47 -8.85 -9.29
C GLN A 86 7.76 -7.51 -9.00
N ILE A 87 6.94 -7.49 -7.96
CA ILE A 87 6.28 -6.29 -7.43
C ILE A 87 7.19 -5.68 -6.35
N ASN A 88 7.67 -6.50 -5.42
CA ASN A 88 8.63 -6.13 -4.38
C ASN A 88 9.39 -7.37 -3.91
N ASP A 89 10.19 -7.23 -2.86
CA ASP A 89 11.05 -8.29 -2.30
C ASP A 89 10.28 -9.55 -1.85
N ASN A 90 8.97 -9.45 -1.61
CA ASN A 90 8.15 -10.55 -1.10
C ASN A 90 6.89 -10.82 -1.95
N GLN A 91 6.72 -10.18 -3.10
CA GLN A 91 5.50 -10.29 -3.91
C GLN A 91 5.82 -10.32 -5.39
N THR A 92 5.19 -11.25 -6.10
CA THR A 92 5.23 -11.34 -7.57
C THR A 92 3.82 -11.33 -8.14
N LEU A 93 3.68 -10.83 -9.37
CA LEU A 93 2.52 -11.06 -10.21
C LEU A 93 2.82 -12.28 -11.09
N ASP A 94 2.14 -13.39 -10.82
CA ASP A 94 2.30 -14.62 -11.57
C ASP A 94 1.22 -14.75 -12.64
N ILE A 95 1.67 -14.95 -13.88
CA ILE A 95 0.84 -15.06 -15.07
C ILE A 95 1.07 -16.44 -15.69
N THR A 96 -0.01 -17.18 -15.91
CA THR A 96 0.06 -18.48 -16.61
C THR A 96 -0.97 -18.52 -17.73
N LEU A 97 -0.50 -18.76 -18.95
CA LEU A 97 -1.32 -18.95 -20.13
C LEU A 97 -1.31 -20.42 -20.52
N SER A 98 -2.45 -20.90 -21.02
CA SER A 98 -2.57 -22.23 -21.63
C SER A 98 -3.09 -22.11 -23.05
N VAL A 99 -2.45 -22.81 -23.99
CA VAL A 99 -2.86 -22.85 -25.40
C VAL A 99 -4.20 -23.58 -25.51
N ASN A 100 -5.15 -22.98 -26.24
CA ASN A 100 -6.42 -23.62 -26.54
C ASN A 100 -6.30 -24.47 -27.81
N THR A 101 -6.17 -25.78 -27.64
CA THR A 101 -6.04 -26.75 -28.74
C THR A 101 -7.38 -27.15 -29.38
N VAL A 102 -8.52 -26.65 -28.90
CA VAL A 102 -9.86 -27.14 -29.28
C VAL A 102 -10.56 -26.26 -30.34
N ASN A 103 -10.08 -25.05 -30.61
CA ASN A 103 -10.79 -24.06 -31.45
C ASN A 103 -10.53 -24.18 -32.97
N ASN A 104 -10.31 -25.38 -33.49
CA ASN A 104 -10.04 -25.60 -34.92
C ASN A 104 -11.25 -25.35 -35.84
N LEU A 105 -12.43 -25.01 -35.32
CA LEU A 105 -13.59 -24.67 -36.12
C LEU A 105 -14.19 -23.34 -35.63
N SER A 106 -14.28 -22.37 -36.55
CA SER A 106 -14.90 -21.05 -36.43
C SER A 106 -14.14 -19.97 -35.65
N THR A 107 -13.28 -19.25 -36.38
CA THR A 107 -13.13 -17.77 -36.32
C THR A 107 -13.00 -17.10 -34.93
N SER A 108 -12.51 -17.81 -33.91
CA SER A 108 -12.17 -17.22 -32.61
C SER A 108 -10.65 -17.15 -32.51
N SER A 109 -10.12 -15.95 -32.73
CA SER A 109 -8.70 -15.59 -32.80
C SER A 109 -7.90 -15.76 -31.51
N ASN A 110 -8.45 -16.44 -30.49
CA ASN A 110 -7.85 -16.52 -29.17
C ASN A 110 -7.15 -17.88 -28.99
N PHE A 111 -5.88 -17.92 -29.39
CA PHE A 111 -5.01 -19.10 -29.27
C PHE A 111 -4.64 -19.43 -27.82
N TYR A 112 -4.76 -18.46 -26.91
CA TYR A 112 -4.34 -18.59 -25.51
C TYR A 112 -5.49 -18.26 -24.55
N SER A 113 -5.51 -18.94 -23.41
CA SER A 113 -6.41 -18.65 -22.29
C SER A 113 -5.60 -18.42 -21.01
N ILE A 114 -5.92 -17.34 -20.29
CA ILE A 114 -5.29 -17.01 -19.01
C ILE A 114 -5.84 -17.96 -17.95
N LYS A 115 -4.95 -18.73 -17.31
CA LYS A 115 -5.28 -19.62 -16.19
C LYS A 115 -4.97 -18.99 -14.85
N GLN A 116 -3.91 -18.18 -14.79
CA GLN A 116 -3.46 -17.53 -13.57
C GLN A 116 -3.13 -16.07 -13.85
N TRP A 117 -3.68 -15.20 -13.01
CA TRP A 117 -3.33 -13.79 -12.90
C TRP A 117 -3.53 -13.40 -11.44
N GLN A 118 -2.49 -13.59 -10.62
CA GLN A 118 -2.61 -13.35 -9.18
C GLN A 118 -1.32 -12.84 -8.58
N ILE A 119 -1.45 -12.06 -7.51
CA ILE A 119 -0.33 -11.68 -6.68
C ILE A 119 0.00 -12.84 -5.75
N VAL A 120 1.24 -13.31 -5.77
CA VAL A 120 1.73 -14.37 -4.88
C VAL A 120 2.71 -13.76 -3.90
N ASN A 121 2.42 -13.92 -2.60
CA ASN A 121 3.36 -13.54 -1.54
C ASN A 121 4.36 -14.69 -1.36
N HIS A 122 5.64 -14.36 -1.50
CA HIS A 122 6.74 -15.28 -1.26
C HIS A 122 7.19 -15.05 0.19
N GLU A 123 6.65 -15.87 1.11
CA GLU A 123 7.07 -15.86 2.51
C GLU A 123 8.43 -16.58 2.67
N ASP A 124 9.48 -16.05 2.03
CA ASP A 124 10.85 -16.48 2.27
C ASP A 124 11.52 -15.48 3.22
N PHE A 125 11.07 -15.48 4.47
CA PHE A 125 11.89 -14.95 5.57
C PHE A 125 12.70 -16.13 6.13
N GLU A 126 13.82 -16.46 5.47
CA GLU A 126 14.85 -17.28 6.11
C GLU A 126 15.43 -16.43 7.24
N TYR A 127 15.00 -16.68 8.47
CA TYR A 127 15.63 -16.08 9.64
C TYR A 127 17.09 -16.56 9.68
N ASP A 128 18.02 -15.62 9.47
CA ASP A 128 19.44 -15.86 9.69
C ASP A 128 19.69 -16.12 11.19
N TYR A 129 19.71 -17.40 11.55
CA TYR A 129 20.04 -17.86 12.90
C TYR A 129 21.56 -17.92 13.15
N SER A 130 22.42 -17.41 12.25
CA SER A 130 23.87 -17.37 12.45
C SER A 130 24.29 -16.23 13.39
N LEU A 131 23.74 -16.23 14.61
CA LEU A 131 24.29 -15.45 15.70
C LEU A 131 25.64 -16.05 16.12
N PRO A 132 26.76 -15.31 16.09
CA PRO A 132 28.03 -15.81 16.62
C PRO A 132 27.95 -15.86 18.15
N VAL A 133 27.61 -17.03 18.68
CA VAL A 133 27.70 -17.29 20.12
C VAL A 133 29.17 -17.40 20.48
N LYS A 134 29.69 -16.44 21.27
CA LYS A 134 30.99 -16.61 21.93
C LYS A 134 30.91 -17.83 22.85
N GLN A 135 31.62 -18.89 22.51
CA GLN A 135 31.90 -19.98 23.45
C GLN A 135 32.92 -19.47 24.47
N ASN A 136 32.55 -19.56 25.75
CA ASN A 136 33.41 -19.27 26.90
C ASN A 136 34.48 -20.35 27.08
#